data_AF-A0A829F9U5-F1
#
_entry.id   AF-A0A829F9U5-F1
#
_cell.length_a   1.000
_cell.length_b   1.000
_cell.length_c   1.000
_cell.angle_alpha   90.00
_cell.angle_beta   90.00
_cell.angle_gamma   90.00
#
_symmetry.space_group_name_H-M   'P 1'
#
loop_
_entity.id
_entity.type
_entity.pdbx_description
1 polymer ?
#
loop_
_entity_poly.entity_id
_entity_poly.type
_entity_poly.pdbx_seq_one_letter_code
_entity_poly.pdbx_strand_id
1 'polypeptide(L)'
;MDKFNRLTLINQFEILKALNPNEEKYYAEKIEILTEGYEYHYSEIFENISDPLPEEDSRFVLDILNMYRDITFSKNKLKDINSIDNYYIQFKGFDFNSSTEFKLALYAQFFIEKLNRFQEIVEDSDFNTFNSHKPMRGTYIKFLENYNDLKSTNNYQFGNLSYEMISKVLSL
;
A
#
# COMPACT_ATOMS: atom_id res chain seq x y z
N MET A 1 -5.14 23.62 -18.54
CA MET A 1 -3.97 23.05 -19.25
C MET A 1 -3.54 24.02 -20.34
N ASP A 2 -2.26 24.38 -20.45
CA ASP A 2 -1.80 25.32 -21.49
C ASP A 2 -1.75 24.68 -22.90
N LYS A 3 -1.54 25.51 -23.93
CA LYS A 3 -1.49 25.08 -25.33
C LYS A 3 -0.35 24.10 -25.64
N PHE A 4 0.80 24.24 -24.98
CA PHE A 4 1.95 23.37 -25.21
C PHE A 4 1.67 21.95 -24.67
N ASN A 5 1.10 21.86 -23.47
CA ASN A 5 0.67 20.61 -22.86
C ASN A 5 -0.43 19.93 -23.69
N ARG A 6 -1.43 20.68 -24.16
CA ARG A 6 -2.46 20.16 -25.07
C ARG A 6 -1.86 19.59 -26.36
N LEU A 7 -1.00 20.34 -27.04
CA LEU A 7 -0.34 19.90 -28.27
C LEU A 7 0.48 18.62 -28.04
N THR A 8 1.17 18.53 -26.91
CA THR A 8 1.95 17.34 -26.54
C THR A 8 1.05 16.11 -26.40
N LEU A 9 -0.07 16.23 -25.67
CA LEU A 9 -1.02 15.13 -25.49
C LEU A 9 -1.73 14.76 -26.81
N ILE A 10 -2.10 15.73 -27.64
CA ILE A 10 -2.68 15.49 -28.97
C ILE A 10 -1.72 14.65 -29.79
N ASN A 11 -0.43 15.04 -29.86
CA ASN A 11 0.57 14.28 -30.60
C ASN A 11 0.74 12.85 -30.06
N GLN A 12 0.69 12.66 -28.73
CA GLN A 12 0.74 11.32 -28.12
C GLN A 12 -0.48 10.47 -28.49
N PHE A 13 -1.68 11.03 -28.44
CA PHE A 13 -2.89 10.31 -28.82
C PHE A 13 -2.96 10.00 -30.31
N GLU A 14 -2.47 10.88 -31.19
CA GLU A 14 -2.34 10.59 -32.62
C GLU A 14 -1.41 9.39 -32.88
N ILE A 15 -0.28 9.32 -32.17
CA ILE A 15 0.64 8.17 -32.23
C ILE A 15 -0.04 6.90 -31.72
N LEU A 16 -0.70 6.94 -30.55
CA LEU A 16 -1.38 5.79 -29.97
C LEU A 16 -2.53 5.28 -30.85
N LYS A 17 -3.29 6.19 -31.46
CA LYS A 17 -4.33 5.88 -32.45
C LYS A 17 -3.77 5.12 -33.64
N ALA A 18 -2.61 5.55 -34.16
CA ALA A 18 -1.94 4.85 -35.26
C ALA A 18 -1.38 3.47 -34.85
N LEU A 19 -0.92 3.31 -33.60
CA LEU A 19 -0.35 2.06 -33.09
C LEU A 19 -1.40 1.04 -32.61
N ASN A 20 -2.57 1.50 -32.18
CA ASN A 20 -3.64 0.65 -31.66
C ASN A 20 -5.00 1.03 -32.26
N PRO A 21 -5.30 0.62 -33.50
CA PRO A 21 -6.53 0.96 -34.19
C PRO A 21 -7.80 0.45 -33.50
N ASN A 22 -7.69 -0.59 -32.66
CA ASN A 22 -8.84 -1.12 -31.91
C ASN A 22 -9.43 -0.10 -30.92
N GLU A 23 -8.61 0.86 -30.47
CA GLU A 23 -8.99 1.93 -29.55
C GLU A 23 -9.09 3.29 -30.27
N GLU A 24 -9.20 3.29 -31.61
CA GLU A 24 -9.19 4.51 -32.42
C GLU A 24 -10.21 5.55 -31.94
N LYS A 25 -11.43 5.10 -31.64
CA LYS A 25 -12.51 5.98 -31.16
C LYS A 25 -12.16 6.64 -29.82
N TYR A 26 -11.56 5.89 -28.89
CA TYR A 26 -11.15 6.40 -27.59
C TYR A 26 -10.11 7.53 -27.76
N TYR A 27 -9.09 7.32 -28.60
CA TYR A 27 -8.07 8.34 -28.84
C TYR A 27 -8.58 9.53 -29.64
N ALA A 28 -9.43 9.32 -30.65
CA ALA A 28 -10.02 10.39 -31.45
C ALA A 28 -10.84 11.36 -30.59
N GLU A 29 -11.64 10.83 -29.66
CA GLU A 29 -12.41 11.63 -28.70
C GLU A 29 -11.49 12.51 -27.84
N LYS A 30 -10.39 11.95 -27.32
CA LYS A 30 -9.44 12.72 -26.48
C LYS A 30 -8.67 13.77 -27.28
N ILE A 31 -8.35 13.50 -28.56
CA ILE A 31 -7.76 14.48 -29.47
C ILE A 31 -8.70 15.66 -29.69
N GLU A 32 -9.99 15.40 -29.94
CA GLU A 32 -11.00 16.45 -30.13
C GLU A 32 -11.13 17.33 -28.88
N ILE A 33 -11.30 16.71 -27.71
CA ILE A 33 -11.36 17.42 -26.41
C ILE A 33 -10.18 18.39 -26.24
N LEU A 34 -8.96 17.94 -26.53
CA LEU A 34 -7.75 18.75 -26.38
C LEU A 34 -7.58 19.80 -27.49
N THR A 35 -8.05 19.53 -28.71
CA THR A 35 -7.94 20.44 -29.85
C THR A 35 -8.88 21.62 -29.68
N GLU A 36 -10.15 21.35 -29.42
CA GLU A 36 -11.20 22.36 -29.22
C GLU A 36 -11.09 23.03 -27.85
N GLY A 37 -10.41 22.38 -26.90
CA GLY A 37 -10.18 22.91 -25.56
C GLY A 37 -11.41 22.81 -24.67
N TYR A 38 -12.11 21.68 -24.72
CA TYR A 38 -13.26 21.41 -23.87
C TYR A 38 -12.83 21.13 -22.44
N GLU A 39 -12.57 22.21 -21.68
CA GLU A 39 -11.96 22.13 -20.35
C GLU A 39 -12.76 21.27 -19.35
N TYR A 40 -14.08 21.22 -19.50
CA TYR A 40 -14.96 20.38 -18.69
C TYR A 40 -14.56 18.89 -18.74
N HIS A 41 -14.04 18.42 -19.88
CA HIS A 41 -13.67 17.02 -20.12
C HIS A 41 -12.20 16.72 -19.83
N TYR A 42 -11.40 17.69 -19.39
CA TYR A 42 -9.98 17.43 -19.12
C TYR A 42 -9.75 16.41 -18.01
N SER A 43 -10.64 16.28 -17.03
CA SER A 43 -10.54 15.25 -15.98
C SER A 43 -10.57 13.82 -16.55
N GLU A 44 -11.28 13.59 -17.65
CA GLU A 44 -11.38 12.28 -18.29
C GLU A 44 -10.05 11.82 -18.91
N ILE A 45 -9.19 12.77 -19.28
CA ILE A 45 -7.83 12.47 -19.76
C ILE A 45 -6.98 11.84 -18.65
N PHE A 46 -7.30 12.14 -17.39
CA PHE A 46 -6.56 11.72 -16.21
C PHE A 46 -7.29 10.65 -15.40
N GLU A 47 -8.42 10.13 -15.87
CA GLU A 47 -9.27 9.19 -15.11
C GLU A 47 -8.51 7.96 -14.62
N ASN A 48 -7.53 7.49 -15.40
CA ASN A 48 -6.70 6.33 -15.08
C ASN A 48 -5.45 6.67 -14.24
N ILE A 49 -5.30 7.92 -13.81
CA ILE A 49 -4.18 8.37 -12.99
C ILE A 49 -4.72 8.67 -11.60
N SER A 50 -4.34 7.83 -10.63
CA SER A 50 -4.65 8.07 -9.22
C SER A 50 -3.86 9.26 -8.68
N ASP A 51 -4.40 10.02 -7.71
CA ASP A 51 -3.59 11.04 -7.05
C ASP A 51 -2.39 10.39 -6.33
N PRO A 52 -1.30 11.13 -6.14
CA PRO A 52 -0.13 10.65 -5.42
C PRO A 52 -0.47 10.12 -4.03
N LEU A 53 0.21 9.04 -3.63
CA LEU A 53 0.34 8.68 -2.23
C LEU A 53 1.52 9.48 -1.65
N PRO A 54 1.34 10.25 -0.57
CA PRO A 54 2.45 10.96 0.07
C PRO A 54 3.60 10.02 0.45
N GLU A 55 4.83 10.53 0.40
CA GLU A 55 6.02 9.74 0.76
C GLU A 55 5.94 9.24 2.22
N GLU A 56 5.45 10.08 3.13
CA GLU A 56 5.25 9.72 4.55
C GLU A 56 4.31 8.53 4.73
N ASP A 57 3.24 8.45 3.93
CA ASP A 57 2.30 7.33 3.96
C ASP A 57 2.92 6.06 3.38
N SER A 58 3.74 6.20 2.34
CA SER A 58 4.52 5.07 1.80
C SER A 58 5.51 4.54 2.83
N ARG A 59 6.22 5.43 3.54
CA ARG A 59 7.13 5.08 4.64
C ARG A 59 6.39 4.41 5.79
N PHE A 60 5.24 4.96 6.18
CA PHE A 60 4.38 4.39 7.21
C PHE A 60 4.01 2.94 6.91
N VAL A 61 3.56 2.64 5.68
CA VAL A 61 3.27 1.26 5.27
C VAL A 61 4.52 0.37 5.36
N LEU A 62 5.67 0.84 4.88
CA LEU A 62 6.91 0.06 4.94
C LEU A 62 7.39 -0.21 6.37
N ASP A 63 7.22 0.74 7.29
CA ASP A 63 7.54 0.57 8.70
C ASP A 63 6.65 -0.50 9.34
N ILE A 64 5.36 -0.52 9.02
CA ILE A 64 4.42 -1.57 9.44
C ILE A 64 4.86 -2.93 8.91
N LEU A 65 5.17 -3.03 7.61
CA LEU A 65 5.63 -4.29 7.01
C LEU A 65 6.95 -4.76 7.63
N ASN A 66 7.89 -3.87 7.95
CA ASN A 66 9.12 -4.23 8.64
C ASN A 66 8.88 -4.72 10.08
N MET A 67 7.98 -4.07 10.82
CA MET A 67 7.58 -4.52 12.15
C MET A 67 6.96 -5.92 12.09
N TYR A 68 6.03 -6.16 11.15
CA TYR A 68 5.42 -7.47 11.00
C TYR A 68 6.40 -8.54 10.52
N ARG A 69 7.36 -8.21 9.65
CA ARG A 69 8.47 -9.11 9.29
C ARG A 69 9.26 -9.56 10.53
N ASP A 70 9.60 -8.62 11.41
CA ASP A 70 10.32 -8.90 12.66
C ASP A 70 9.52 -9.86 13.55
N ILE A 71 8.22 -9.58 13.71
CA ILE A 71 7.28 -10.43 14.46
C ILE A 71 7.18 -11.81 13.83
N THR A 72 6.99 -11.93 12.51
CA THR A 72 6.88 -13.21 11.80
C THR A 72 8.13 -14.07 11.98
N PHE A 73 9.32 -13.49 11.78
CA PHE A 73 10.57 -14.22 11.98
C PHE A 73 10.78 -14.65 13.43
N SER A 74 10.36 -13.81 14.37
CA SER A 74 10.42 -14.13 15.81
C SER A 74 9.46 -15.26 16.15
N LYS A 75 8.21 -15.20 15.69
CA LYS A 75 7.16 -16.22 15.88
C LYS A 75 7.65 -17.59 15.42
N ASN A 76 8.24 -17.67 14.23
CA ASN A 76 8.74 -18.92 13.64
C ASN A 76 9.85 -19.61 14.45
N LYS A 77 10.47 -18.93 15.42
CA LYS A 77 11.47 -19.51 16.33
C LYS A 77 10.92 -19.87 17.70
N LEU A 78 9.73 -19.39 18.06
CA LEU A 78 9.10 -19.71 19.34
C LEU A 78 8.60 -21.16 19.31
N LYS A 79 8.89 -21.90 20.38
CA LYS A 79 8.49 -23.32 20.50
C LYS A 79 7.00 -23.50 20.78
N ASP A 80 6.30 -22.46 21.24
CA ASP A 80 4.90 -22.52 21.68
C ASP A 80 4.08 -21.33 21.14
N ILE A 81 3.90 -21.32 19.81
CA ILE A 81 3.17 -20.27 19.08
C ILE A 81 1.68 -20.23 19.45
N ASN A 82 1.10 -21.35 19.89
CA ASN A 82 -0.33 -21.47 20.21
C ASN A 82 -0.74 -20.65 21.45
N SER A 83 0.21 -20.08 22.19
CA SER A 83 -0.04 -19.20 23.34
C SER A 83 -0.34 -17.74 22.96
N ILE A 84 -0.16 -17.36 21.70
CA ILE A 84 -0.40 -15.99 21.22
C ILE A 84 -1.80 -15.84 20.63
N ASP A 85 -2.82 -15.84 21.50
CA ASP A 85 -4.18 -15.47 21.10
C ASP A 85 -4.31 -13.94 21.01
N ASN A 86 -3.77 -13.37 19.92
CA ASN A 86 -3.89 -11.95 19.64
C ASN A 86 -4.33 -11.74 18.20
N TYR A 87 -5.51 -11.12 18.02
CA TYR A 87 -6.06 -10.79 16.71
C TYR A 87 -5.07 -10.02 15.80
N TYR A 88 -4.17 -9.23 16.38
CA TYR A 88 -3.20 -8.40 15.65
C TYR A 88 -1.86 -9.07 15.36
N ILE A 89 -1.71 -10.37 15.68
CA ILE A 89 -0.44 -11.08 15.52
C ILE A 89 0.00 -11.21 14.06
N GLN A 90 -0.94 -11.21 13.12
CA GLN A 90 -0.63 -11.04 11.69
C GLN A 90 -1.02 -9.66 11.21
N PHE A 91 -0.34 -9.24 10.14
CA PHE A 91 -0.72 -8.07 9.38
C PHE A 91 -2.14 -8.24 8.82
N LYS A 92 -3.02 -7.28 9.10
CA LYS A 92 -4.42 -7.30 8.64
C LYS A 92 -4.67 -6.45 7.40
N GLY A 93 -3.63 -5.80 6.90
CA GLY A 93 -3.78 -4.77 5.88
C GLY A 93 -4.52 -3.56 6.41
N PHE A 94 -5.33 -2.93 5.56
CA PHE A 94 -5.99 -1.65 5.78
C PHE A 94 -7.48 -1.74 5.38
N ASP A 95 -8.29 -0.73 5.70
CA ASP A 95 -9.69 -0.72 5.29
C ASP A 95 -9.84 -0.32 3.82
N PHE A 96 -10.32 -1.25 2.99
CA PHE A 96 -10.55 -0.98 1.56
C PHE A 96 -11.72 -0.01 1.33
N ASN A 97 -12.61 0.15 2.31
CA ASN A 97 -13.74 1.09 2.22
C ASN A 97 -13.37 2.50 2.72
N SER A 98 -12.18 2.68 3.28
CA SER A 98 -11.72 3.98 3.78
C SER A 98 -11.09 4.80 2.65
N SER A 99 -11.59 6.01 2.44
CA SER A 99 -11.01 6.96 1.49
C SER A 99 -9.57 7.36 1.82
N THR A 100 -9.12 7.17 3.07
CA THR A 100 -7.77 7.50 3.53
C THR A 100 -6.85 6.28 3.62
N GLU A 101 -7.38 5.08 3.81
CA GLU A 101 -6.57 3.87 3.94
C GLU A 101 -6.52 3.00 2.68
N PHE A 102 -7.45 3.18 1.74
CA PHE A 102 -7.49 2.39 0.51
C PHE A 102 -6.16 2.43 -0.26
N LYS A 103 -5.56 3.62 -0.43
CA LYS A 103 -4.25 3.75 -1.11
C LYS A 103 -3.10 3.12 -0.30
N LEU A 104 -3.16 3.10 1.04
CA LEU A 104 -2.19 2.39 1.88
C LEU A 104 -2.27 0.88 1.65
N ALA A 105 -3.50 0.36 1.54
CA ALA A 105 -3.80 -1.03 1.22
C ALA A 105 -3.22 -1.44 -0.14
N LEU A 106 -3.53 -0.67 -1.18
CA LEU A 106 -3.00 -0.91 -2.53
C LEU A 106 -1.47 -0.85 -2.56
N TYR A 107 -0.86 0.07 -1.82
CA TYR A 107 0.59 0.18 -1.75
C TYR A 107 1.23 -1.02 -1.05
N ALA A 108 0.66 -1.50 0.06
CA ALA A 108 1.11 -2.71 0.74
C ALA A 108 1.01 -3.93 -0.18
N GLN A 109 -0.13 -4.09 -0.87
CA GLN A 109 -0.36 -5.17 -1.83
C GLN A 109 0.62 -5.11 -3.00
N PHE A 110 0.88 -3.93 -3.56
CA PHE A 110 1.87 -3.74 -4.61
C PHE A 110 3.27 -4.20 -4.16
N PHE A 111 3.70 -3.77 -2.97
CA PHE A 111 5.02 -4.14 -2.46
C PHE A 111 5.16 -5.64 -2.23
N ILE A 112 4.11 -6.27 -1.70
CA ILE A 112 4.11 -7.70 -1.43
C ILE A 112 3.93 -8.50 -2.72
N GLU A 113 2.78 -8.41 -3.37
CA GLU A 113 2.41 -9.30 -4.46
C GLU A 113 3.10 -8.95 -5.79
N LYS A 114 3.32 -7.66 -6.08
CA LYS A 114 3.90 -7.26 -7.37
C LYS A 114 5.42 -7.21 -7.34
N LEU A 115 6.01 -6.74 -6.24
CA LEU A 115 7.47 -6.66 -6.10
C LEU A 115 8.09 -7.89 -5.42
N ASN A 116 7.29 -8.86 -4.98
CA ASN A 116 7.75 -10.05 -4.25
C ASN A 116 8.65 -9.68 -3.05
N ARG A 117 8.24 -8.69 -2.27
CA ARG A 117 8.89 -8.30 -1.01
C ARG A 117 8.02 -8.73 0.16
N PHE A 118 8.62 -8.92 1.34
CA PHE A 118 7.86 -9.26 2.56
C PHE A 118 6.96 -10.51 2.41
N GLN A 119 7.37 -11.49 1.60
CA GLN A 119 6.56 -12.68 1.32
C GLN A 119 6.30 -13.50 2.58
N GLU A 120 7.25 -13.50 3.51
CA GLU A 120 7.12 -14.17 4.81
C GLU A 120 5.86 -13.74 5.58
N ILE A 121 5.35 -12.51 5.37
CA ILE A 121 4.14 -12.02 6.04
C ILE A 121 2.88 -12.70 5.49
N VAL A 122 2.85 -13.05 4.20
CA VAL A 122 1.69 -13.63 3.52
C VAL A 122 1.78 -15.14 3.31
N GLU A 123 3.00 -15.69 3.36
CA GLU A 123 3.24 -17.14 3.45
C GLU A 123 2.95 -17.68 4.86
N ASP A 124 2.82 -16.79 5.85
CA ASP A 124 2.31 -17.12 7.16
C ASP A 124 0.89 -17.72 7.03
N SER A 125 0.71 -18.97 7.50
CA SER A 125 -0.53 -19.74 7.30
C SER A 125 -1.78 -19.04 7.82
N ASP A 126 -1.60 -18.09 8.73
CA ASP A 126 -2.68 -17.38 9.35
C ASP A 126 -3.04 -16.07 8.61
N PHE A 127 -2.24 -15.63 7.64
CA PHE A 127 -2.57 -14.50 6.77
C PHE A 127 -3.71 -14.88 5.83
N ASN A 128 -4.68 -13.98 5.68
CA ASN A 128 -5.89 -14.26 4.90
C ASN A 128 -6.26 -13.15 3.90
N THR A 129 -6.02 -11.88 4.20
CA THR A 129 -6.43 -10.76 3.35
C THR A 129 -5.68 -9.47 3.69
N PHE A 130 -5.59 -8.57 2.70
CA PHE A 130 -5.16 -7.18 2.88
C PHE A 130 -6.30 -6.25 3.30
N ASN A 131 -7.54 -6.74 3.33
CA ASN A 131 -8.70 -5.97 3.75
C ASN A 131 -9.01 -6.25 5.22
N SER A 132 -8.67 -5.31 6.08
CA SER A 132 -8.92 -5.41 7.52
C SER A 132 -10.39 -5.26 7.91
N HIS A 133 -11.25 -4.79 6.99
CA HIS A 133 -12.67 -4.48 7.20
C HIS A 133 -12.97 -3.45 8.30
N LYS A 134 -11.94 -2.74 8.81
CA LYS A 134 -12.06 -1.65 9.78
C LYS A 134 -10.82 -0.73 9.71
N PRO A 135 -10.92 0.56 10.03
CA PRO A 135 -9.74 1.43 10.02
C PRO A 135 -8.62 0.93 10.94
N MET A 136 -7.38 0.89 10.43
CA MET A 136 -6.21 0.34 11.14
C MET A 136 -5.09 1.36 11.39
N ARG A 137 -5.10 2.54 10.77
CA ARG A 137 -4.03 3.54 10.88
C ARG A 137 -3.73 3.90 12.33
N GLY A 138 -4.75 4.20 13.14
CA GLY A 138 -4.56 4.54 14.56
C GLY A 138 -3.98 3.39 15.38
N THR A 139 -4.38 2.15 15.09
CA THR A 139 -3.83 0.94 15.71
C THR A 139 -2.36 0.77 15.35
N TYR A 140 -2.01 0.89 14.07
CA TYR A 140 -0.62 0.73 13.63
C TYR A 140 0.30 1.85 14.13
N ILE A 141 -0.18 3.08 14.29
CA ILE A 141 0.59 4.16 14.92
C ILE A 141 1.03 3.73 16.33
N LYS A 142 0.09 3.26 17.16
CA LYS A 142 0.40 2.77 18.52
C LYS A 142 1.39 1.61 18.51
N PHE A 143 1.22 0.66 17.57
CA PHE A 143 2.13 -0.47 17.48
C PHE A 143 3.54 -0.05 17.08
N LEU A 144 3.67 0.89 16.14
CA LEU A 144 4.98 1.43 15.75
C LEU A 144 5.62 2.21 16.89
N GLU A 145 4.86 2.96 17.69
CA GLU A 145 5.35 3.62 18.91
C GLU A 145 5.93 2.57 19.89
N ASN A 146 5.15 1.55 20.24
CA ASN A 146 5.60 0.46 21.10
C ASN A 146 6.83 -0.29 20.54
N TYR A 147 6.87 -0.49 19.22
CA TYR A 147 7.97 -1.16 18.54
C TYR A 147 9.24 -0.31 18.55
N ASN A 148 9.13 1.00 18.33
CA ASN A 148 10.26 1.93 18.42
C ASN A 148 10.80 2.02 19.85
N ASP A 149 9.92 2.05 20.85
CA ASP A 149 10.31 1.98 22.26
C ASP A 149 11.07 0.68 22.55
N LEU A 150 10.58 -0.46 22.07
CA LEU A 150 11.26 -1.75 22.20
C LEU A 150 12.65 -1.73 21.54
N LYS A 151 12.77 -1.18 20.33
CA LYS A 151 14.04 -1.06 19.58
C LYS A 151 15.09 -0.21 20.29
N SER A 152 14.66 0.71 21.16
CA SER A 152 15.58 1.52 21.97
C SER A 152 16.22 0.74 23.13
N THR A 153 15.72 -0.46 23.44
CA THR A 153 16.23 -1.28 24.55
C THR A 153 17.42 -2.16 24.11
N ASN A 154 18.32 -2.45 25.05
CA ASN A 154 19.48 -3.33 24.80
C ASN A 154 19.11 -4.79 24.51
N ASN A 155 17.86 -5.19 24.80
CA ASN A 155 17.39 -6.55 24.61
C ASN A 155 16.76 -6.77 23.23
N TYR A 156 16.64 -5.73 22.41
CA TYR A 156 16.09 -5.85 21.06
C TYR A 156 17.07 -6.56 20.13
N GLN A 157 16.59 -7.61 19.48
CA GLN A 157 17.27 -8.25 18.37
C GLN A 157 16.24 -8.64 17.31
N PHE A 158 16.42 -8.09 16.10
CA PHE A 158 15.55 -8.38 14.97
C PHE A 158 15.41 -9.90 14.72
N GLY A 159 14.18 -10.34 14.54
CA GLY A 159 13.77 -11.72 14.34
C GLY A 159 13.94 -12.61 15.57
N ASN A 160 14.10 -12.05 16.78
CA ASN A 160 14.24 -12.78 18.04
C ASN A 160 13.44 -12.16 19.20
N LEU A 161 12.26 -11.61 18.91
CA LEU A 161 11.37 -11.07 19.92
C LEU A 161 10.74 -12.18 20.77
N SER A 162 10.73 -12.00 22.09
CA SER A 162 10.00 -12.89 23.00
C SER A 162 8.49 -12.69 22.89
N TYR A 163 7.71 -13.63 23.44
CA TYR A 163 6.25 -13.49 23.55
C TYR A 163 5.82 -12.17 24.21
N GLU A 164 6.49 -11.80 25.32
CA GLU A 164 6.20 -10.57 26.06
C GLU A 164 6.49 -9.33 25.23
N MET A 165 7.59 -9.35 24.45
CA MET A 165 7.94 -8.26 23.54
C MET A 165 6.90 -8.10 22.43
N ILE A 166 6.50 -9.20 21.78
CA ILE A 166 5.48 -9.19 20.73
C ILE A 166 4.14 -8.69 21.30
N SER A 167 3.73 -9.20 22.46
CA SER A 167 2.51 -8.78 23.15
C SER A 167 2.53 -7.31 23.53
N LYS A 168 3.69 -6.78 23.95
CA LYS A 168 3.88 -5.35 24.23
C LYS A 168 3.76 -4.51 22.95
N VAL A 169 4.39 -4.93 21.86
CA VAL A 169 4.30 -4.23 20.56
C VAL A 169 2.84 -4.11 20.12
N LEU A 170 2.10 -5.22 20.18
CA LEU A 170 0.71 -5.32 19.70
C LEU A 170 -0.35 -4.89 20.73
N SER A 171 0.04 -4.12 21.75
CA SER A 171 -0.88 -3.60 22.78
C SER A 171 -1.52 -2.28 22.34
N LEU A 172 -2.79 -2.07 22.72
CA LEU A 172 -3.60 -0.89 22.36
C LEU A 172 -3.81 0.07 23.53
#